data_AF-C2E6N0-F1
#
_entry.id   AF-C2E6N0-F1
#
_cell.length_a   1.000
_cell.length_b   1.000
_cell.length_c   1.000
_cell.angle_alpha   90.00
_cell.angle_beta   90.00
_cell.angle_gamma   90.00
#
_symmetry.space_group_name_H-M   'P 1'
#
loop_
_entity.id
_entity.type
_entity.pdbx_description
1 polymer ?
#
loop_
_entity_poly.entity_id
_entity_poly.type
_entity_poly.pdbx_seq_one_letter_code
_entity_poly.pdbx_strand_id
1 'polypeptide(L)'
;MVFLQLTNNGTVNVKNTTIKTTGEANSRGLDATYGGKINADKIKISTNGDHSAAVAIDRGGGVVKVNNSKITTKGSGSPLVYSIGSISLKNVTGIAHGSQIAGMEGYNKILLNNSTLTSTSNKISGSDPIKNGVIIYQSTSGDEETAAGKGASFNAKNSTLKTKISSGTMFYVTNTTDKINLENTKLDFSNKKVDLLNVTDNSSNNWEQKIKMMDILF
;
A
#
# COMPACT_ATOMS: atom_id res chain seq x y z
N MET A 1 10.11 16.00 4.69
CA MET A 1 11.37 15.33 5.07
C MET A 1 11.07 13.85 5.29
N VAL A 2 11.60 12.97 4.44
CA VAL A 2 11.53 11.51 4.64
C VAL A 2 12.49 11.14 5.78
N PHE A 3 12.10 10.25 6.69
CA PHE A 3 12.95 9.91 7.84
C PHE A 3 14.10 8.98 7.46
N LEU A 4 13.81 7.91 6.72
CA LEU A 4 14.82 6.99 6.22
C LEU A 4 14.57 6.72 4.74
N GLN A 5 15.45 7.23 3.89
CA GLN A 5 15.46 6.94 2.46
C GLN A 5 16.70 6.12 2.11
N LEU A 6 16.50 4.99 1.44
CA LEU A 6 17.59 4.16 0.91
C LEU A 6 17.51 4.04 -0.60
N THR A 7 18.67 4.14 -1.25
CA THR A 7 18.82 4.07 -2.70
C THR A 7 19.99 3.16 -3.10
N ASN A 8 20.14 2.89 -4.40
CA ASN A 8 21.33 2.30 -5.03
C ASN A 8 21.74 0.92 -4.45
N ASN A 9 20.77 0.02 -4.30
CA ASN A 9 20.98 -1.33 -3.74
C ASN A 9 21.53 -1.36 -2.29
N GLY A 10 21.52 -0.22 -1.58
CA GLY A 10 21.91 -0.14 -0.18
C GLY A 10 21.00 -0.99 0.71
N THR A 11 21.55 -1.52 1.80
CA THR A 11 20.77 -2.25 2.81
C THR A 11 20.91 -1.59 4.17
N VAL A 12 19.78 -1.38 4.85
CA VAL A 12 19.75 -0.92 6.25
C VAL A 12 18.90 -1.86 7.10
N ASN A 13 19.33 -2.04 8.33
CA ASN A 13 18.59 -2.76 9.35
C ASN A 13 18.23 -1.76 10.46
N VAL A 14 16.95 -1.64 10.77
CA VAL A 14 16.43 -0.72 11.80
C VAL A 14 15.70 -1.53 12.86
N LYS A 15 16.00 -1.28 14.13
CA LYS A 15 15.41 -2.03 15.23
C LYS A 15 15.12 -1.16 16.44
N ASN A 16 13.99 -1.40 17.11
CA ASN A 16 13.61 -0.71 18.35
C ASN A 16 13.57 0.82 18.21
N THR A 17 13.03 1.31 17.09
CA THR A 17 13.07 2.73 16.74
C THR A 17 11.68 3.35 16.68
N THR A 18 11.56 4.61 17.08
CA THR A 18 10.36 5.42 16.83
C THR A 18 10.67 6.44 15.74
N ILE A 19 9.84 6.46 14.71
CA ILE A 19 9.91 7.36 13.56
C ILE A 19 8.68 8.25 13.59
N LYS A 20 8.88 9.57 13.60
CA LYS A 20 7.81 10.55 13.51
C LYS A 20 8.15 11.57 12.45
N THR A 21 7.25 11.76 11.49
CA THR A 21 7.36 12.79 10.47
C THR A 21 6.20 13.77 10.54
N THR A 22 6.50 15.05 10.38
CA THR A 22 5.54 16.15 10.55
C THR A 22 5.47 17.09 9.35
N GLY A 23 6.21 16.81 8.28
CA GLY A 23 6.11 17.60 7.05
C GLY A 23 4.70 17.53 6.45
N GLU A 24 4.30 18.60 5.78
CA GLU A 24 2.94 18.77 5.24
C GLU A 24 2.63 17.83 4.08
N ALA A 25 3.64 17.48 3.28
CA ALA A 25 3.53 16.51 2.20
C ALA A 25 4.82 15.70 2.00
N ASN A 26 4.70 14.51 1.40
CA ASN A 26 5.83 13.66 0.99
C ASN A 26 6.84 13.36 2.11
N SER A 27 6.36 13.30 3.36
CA SER A 27 7.17 13.09 4.57
C SER A 27 7.02 11.65 5.05
N ARG A 28 7.44 10.69 4.22
CA ARG A 28 7.30 9.25 4.47
C ARG A 28 8.15 8.76 5.65
N GLY A 29 7.72 7.65 6.25
CA GLY A 29 8.44 6.99 7.34
C GLY A 29 9.68 6.25 6.85
N LEU A 30 9.47 5.06 6.28
CA LEU A 30 10.47 4.30 5.53
C LEU A 30 10.23 4.51 4.05
N ASP A 31 11.27 4.80 3.29
CA ASP A 31 11.21 4.95 1.84
C ASP A 31 12.40 4.21 1.20
N ALA A 32 12.14 3.23 0.34
CA ALA A 32 13.17 2.58 -0.46
C ALA A 32 12.95 2.90 -1.93
N THR A 33 14.01 3.26 -2.64
CA THR A 33 13.98 3.53 -4.08
C THR A 33 15.21 2.92 -4.74
N TYR A 34 15.21 2.77 -6.07
CA TYR A 34 16.36 2.32 -6.86
C TYR A 34 17.08 1.08 -6.27
N GLY A 35 16.30 0.03 -6.00
CA GLY A 35 16.79 -1.25 -5.46
C GLY A 35 17.12 -1.26 -3.96
N GLY A 36 16.86 -0.16 -3.23
CA GLY A 36 17.11 -0.07 -1.80
C GLY A 36 16.40 -1.16 -0.98
N LYS A 37 17.05 -1.60 0.11
CA LYS A 37 16.54 -2.65 1.00
C LYS A 37 16.49 -2.20 2.46
N ILE A 38 15.29 -2.21 3.04
CA ILE A 38 15.09 -1.87 4.45
C ILE A 38 14.55 -3.10 5.19
N ASN A 39 15.24 -3.55 6.24
CA ASN A 39 14.71 -4.52 7.18
C ASN A 39 14.44 -3.83 8.52
N ALA A 40 13.19 -3.73 8.92
CA ALA A 40 12.76 -3.10 10.16
C ALA A 40 12.13 -4.12 11.12
N ASP A 41 12.46 -4.02 12.41
CA ASP A 41 11.89 -4.85 13.48
C ASP A 41 11.57 -4.01 14.72
N LYS A 42 10.40 -4.22 15.33
CA LYS A 42 9.99 -3.52 16.56
C LYS A 42 10.04 -1.99 16.43
N ILE A 43 9.53 -1.46 15.32
CA ILE A 43 9.48 -0.01 15.08
C ILE A 43 8.08 0.56 15.31
N LYS A 44 8.02 1.85 15.62
CA LYS A 44 6.79 2.66 15.67
C LYS A 44 6.91 3.79 14.65
N ILE A 45 6.00 3.86 13.67
CA ILE A 45 5.98 4.95 12.68
C ILE A 45 4.71 5.78 12.83
N SER A 46 4.85 7.11 12.84
CA SER A 46 3.73 8.05 12.69
C SER A 46 4.06 9.10 11.64
N THR A 47 3.22 9.22 10.61
CA THR A 47 3.33 10.28 9.59
C THR A 47 2.10 11.19 9.62
N ASN A 48 2.29 12.49 9.39
CA ASN A 48 1.21 13.47 9.42
C ASN A 48 0.74 13.95 8.04
N GLY A 49 1.68 14.32 7.16
CA GLY A 49 1.37 15.00 5.90
C GLY A 49 0.65 14.15 4.87
N ASP A 50 0.22 14.81 3.81
CA ASP A 50 -0.32 14.17 2.61
C ASP A 50 0.78 13.42 1.86
N HIS A 51 0.42 12.40 1.09
CA HIS A 51 1.38 11.58 0.30
C HIS A 51 2.55 11.02 1.15
N SER A 52 2.29 10.76 2.42
CA SER A 52 3.28 10.41 3.44
C SER A 52 2.97 9.03 4.01
N ALA A 53 3.11 7.99 3.20
CA ALA A 53 2.95 6.61 3.67
C ALA A 53 3.94 6.27 4.80
N ALA A 54 3.54 5.36 5.69
CA ALA A 54 4.42 4.90 6.76
C ALA A 54 5.57 4.04 6.20
N VAL A 55 5.25 3.19 5.23
CA VAL A 55 6.21 2.38 4.48
C VAL A 55 5.96 2.60 2.99
N ALA A 56 6.96 3.11 2.29
CA ALA A 56 6.89 3.38 0.87
C ALA A 56 8.03 2.67 0.14
N ILE A 57 7.74 2.24 -1.08
CA ILE A 57 8.74 2.00 -2.11
C ILE A 57 8.32 2.82 -3.32
N ASP A 58 9.23 3.65 -3.81
CA ASP A 58 9.03 4.51 -4.98
C ASP A 58 9.96 4.09 -6.13
N ARG A 59 10.14 4.94 -7.15
CA ARG A 59 10.92 4.73 -8.39
C ARG A 59 12.10 3.77 -8.27
N GLY A 60 12.24 2.88 -9.26
CA GLY A 60 13.33 1.90 -9.33
C GLY A 60 13.22 0.76 -8.30
N GLY A 61 12.04 0.61 -7.68
CA GLY A 61 11.70 -0.50 -6.80
C GLY A 61 12.59 -0.63 -5.56
N GLY A 62 12.57 -1.83 -4.99
CA GLY A 62 13.27 -2.13 -3.74
C GLY A 62 12.56 -3.20 -2.92
N VAL A 63 13.06 -3.42 -1.71
CA VAL A 63 12.50 -4.39 -0.76
C VAL A 63 12.41 -3.80 0.63
N VAL A 64 11.21 -3.75 1.20
CA VAL A 64 11.02 -3.37 2.60
C VAL A 64 10.36 -4.50 3.37
N LYS A 65 10.98 -4.94 4.46
CA LYS A 65 10.45 -5.93 5.39
C LYS A 65 10.25 -5.29 6.74
N VAL A 66 9.04 -5.35 7.31
CA VAL A 66 8.72 -4.77 8.62
C VAL A 66 8.09 -5.85 9.51
N ASN A 67 8.71 -6.08 10.67
CA ASN A 67 8.29 -7.09 11.63
C ASN A 67 7.91 -6.47 12.97
N ASN A 68 6.93 -7.04 13.67
CA ASN A 68 6.61 -6.75 15.08
C ASN A 68 6.39 -5.26 15.39
N SER A 69 5.72 -4.53 14.50
CA SER A 69 5.74 -3.07 14.48
C SER A 69 4.35 -2.44 14.55
N LYS A 70 4.31 -1.13 14.83
CA LYS A 70 3.09 -0.31 14.81
C LYS A 70 3.27 0.86 13.85
N ILE A 71 2.33 1.07 12.95
CA ILE A 71 2.42 2.13 11.93
C ILE A 71 1.13 2.95 11.85
N THR A 72 1.23 4.27 11.70
CA THR A 72 0.08 5.17 11.64
C THR A 72 0.33 6.31 10.67
N THR A 73 -0.68 6.65 9.88
CA THR A 73 -0.64 7.76 8.92
C THR A 73 -1.87 8.65 9.06
N LYS A 74 -1.77 9.94 8.71
CA LYS A 74 -2.90 10.89 8.84
C LYS A 74 -3.34 11.57 7.55
N GLY A 75 -2.42 11.96 6.68
CA GLY A 75 -2.77 12.74 5.49
C GLY A 75 -3.58 11.97 4.45
N SER A 76 -4.14 12.73 3.51
CA SER A 76 -4.73 12.21 2.28
C SER A 76 -3.64 11.61 1.39
N GLY A 77 -3.95 10.54 0.65
CA GLY A 77 -2.94 9.88 -0.20
C GLY A 77 -1.80 9.24 0.60
N SER A 78 -1.97 9.04 1.92
CA SER A 78 -0.95 8.48 2.83
C SER A 78 -1.36 7.09 3.32
N PRO A 79 -1.41 6.05 2.46
CA PRO A 79 -1.76 4.71 2.91
C PRO A 79 -0.72 4.19 3.92
N LEU A 80 -1.03 3.12 4.65
CA LEU A 80 -0.02 2.51 5.53
C LEU A 80 1.18 2.01 4.73
N VAL A 81 0.90 1.40 3.57
CA VAL A 81 1.90 0.91 2.62
C VAL A 81 1.64 1.45 1.21
N TYR A 82 2.69 1.93 0.56
CA TYR A 82 2.68 2.30 -0.85
C TYR A 82 3.80 1.54 -1.57
N SER A 83 3.48 0.75 -2.59
CA SER A 83 4.47 -0.15 -3.21
C SER A 83 4.62 0.04 -4.71
N ILE A 84 5.82 0.47 -5.11
CA ILE A 84 6.41 0.26 -6.45
C ILE A 84 7.54 -0.80 -6.37
N GLY A 85 7.48 -1.70 -5.38
CA GLY A 85 8.44 -2.81 -5.22
C GLY A 85 7.87 -3.96 -4.40
N SER A 86 8.69 -4.55 -3.53
CA SER A 86 8.26 -5.63 -2.62
C SER A 86 8.20 -5.18 -1.17
N ILE A 87 6.99 -5.08 -0.60
CA ILE A 87 6.76 -4.83 0.82
C ILE A 87 6.27 -6.09 1.52
N SER A 88 6.85 -6.42 2.68
CA SER A 88 6.39 -7.50 3.56
C SER A 88 6.17 -7.00 4.98
N LEU A 89 4.96 -7.21 5.51
CA LEU A 89 4.59 -6.91 6.89
C LEU A 89 4.30 -8.20 7.65
N LYS A 90 4.95 -8.41 8.79
CA LYS A 90 4.69 -9.55 9.69
C LYS A 90 4.47 -9.08 11.12
N ASN A 91 3.38 -9.52 11.77
CA ASN A 91 3.04 -9.09 13.13
C ASN A 91 2.93 -7.56 13.25
N VAL A 92 2.31 -6.91 12.26
CA VAL A 92 2.17 -5.44 12.22
C VAL A 92 0.74 -5.05 12.55
N THR A 93 0.58 -4.02 13.39
CA THR A 93 -0.69 -3.33 13.57
C THR A 93 -0.60 -1.93 12.97
N GLY A 94 -1.61 -1.50 12.20
CA GLY A 94 -1.57 -0.16 11.65
C GLY A 94 -2.93 0.50 11.42
N ILE A 95 -2.92 1.83 11.45
CA ILE A 95 -4.11 2.67 11.26
C ILE A 95 -3.81 3.82 10.28
N ALA A 96 -4.47 3.84 9.13
CA ALA A 96 -4.49 4.98 8.23
C ALA A 96 -5.74 5.83 8.54
N HIS A 97 -5.52 7.09 8.93
CA HIS A 97 -6.63 7.98 9.28
C HIS A 97 -7.23 8.73 8.09
N GLY A 98 -6.40 9.16 7.14
CA GLY A 98 -6.82 9.93 5.97
C GLY A 98 -6.85 9.15 4.66
N SER A 99 -6.48 7.87 4.67
CA SER A 99 -6.13 7.13 3.45
C SER A 99 -6.50 5.63 3.50
N GLN A 100 -6.20 4.91 2.42
CA GLN A 100 -6.35 3.46 2.28
C GLN A 100 -5.44 2.69 3.28
N ILE A 101 -5.69 1.39 3.40
CA ILE A 101 -4.73 0.45 4.01
C ILE A 101 -3.46 0.37 3.16
N ALA A 102 -3.61 0.17 1.84
CA ALA A 102 -2.52 -0.07 0.93
C ALA A 102 -2.78 0.55 -0.44
N GLY A 103 -1.73 1.06 -1.07
CA GLY A 103 -1.68 1.36 -2.50
C GLY A 103 -0.55 0.57 -3.13
N MET A 104 -0.81 -0.05 -4.28
CA MET A 104 0.19 -0.78 -5.05
C MET A 104 0.11 -0.35 -6.51
N GLU A 105 1.23 0.08 -7.05
CA GLU A 105 1.34 0.48 -8.44
C GLU A 105 2.13 -0.56 -9.23
N GLY A 106 1.67 -0.91 -10.43
CA GLY A 106 2.28 -1.84 -11.36
C GLY A 106 2.57 -3.22 -10.80
N TYR A 107 3.55 -3.90 -11.39
CA TYR A 107 3.88 -5.31 -11.24
C TYR A 107 4.55 -5.70 -9.91
N ASN A 108 3.99 -5.24 -8.79
CA ASN A 108 4.63 -5.21 -7.48
C ASN A 108 4.01 -6.16 -6.45
N LYS A 109 4.61 -6.24 -5.26
CA LYS A 109 4.23 -7.23 -4.25
C LYS A 109 4.00 -6.62 -2.89
N ILE A 110 2.84 -6.90 -2.32
CA ILE A 110 2.55 -6.67 -0.90
C ILE A 110 2.24 -8.02 -0.25
N LEU A 111 2.96 -8.36 0.81
CA LEU A 111 2.76 -9.56 1.60
C LEU A 111 2.45 -9.19 3.05
N LEU A 112 1.27 -9.59 3.52
CA LEU A 112 0.82 -9.42 4.90
C LEU A 112 0.75 -10.77 5.59
N ASN A 113 1.35 -10.88 6.76
CA ASN A 113 1.30 -12.08 7.58
C ASN A 113 1.00 -11.70 9.03
N ASN A 114 -0.02 -12.32 9.62
CA ASN A 114 -0.39 -12.10 11.02
C ASN A 114 -0.50 -10.60 11.38
N SER A 115 -1.13 -9.81 10.52
CA SER A 115 -1.17 -8.34 10.64
C SER A 115 -2.60 -7.82 10.71
N THR A 116 -2.81 -6.74 11.46
CA THR A 116 -4.11 -6.06 11.58
C THR A 116 -3.99 -4.62 11.09
N LEU A 117 -4.57 -4.34 9.93
CA LEU A 117 -4.49 -3.02 9.30
C LEU A 117 -5.88 -2.42 9.16
N THR A 118 -6.01 -1.14 9.50
CA THR A 118 -7.29 -0.42 9.50
C THR A 118 -7.19 0.89 8.74
N SER A 119 -8.12 1.16 7.84
CA SER A 119 -8.43 2.51 7.38
C SER A 119 -9.64 3.05 8.13
N THR A 120 -9.53 4.26 8.70
CA THR A 120 -10.66 4.94 9.34
C THR A 120 -11.26 6.04 8.46
N SER A 121 -10.72 6.28 7.27
CA SER A 121 -11.24 7.30 6.35
C SER A 121 -12.57 6.85 5.74
N ASN A 122 -13.51 7.79 5.60
CA ASN A 122 -14.72 7.64 4.78
C ASN A 122 -14.75 8.68 3.65
N LYS A 123 -13.57 9.07 3.17
CA LYS A 123 -13.37 10.04 2.08
C LYS A 123 -12.61 9.36 0.95
N ILE A 124 -12.67 9.97 -0.24
CA ILE A 124 -11.70 9.68 -1.31
C ILE A 124 -10.32 10.09 -0.79
N SER A 125 -9.31 9.26 -1.07
CA SER A 125 -7.92 9.48 -0.68
C SER A 125 -7.10 9.81 -1.91
N GLY A 126 -6.24 10.83 -1.80
CA GLY A 126 -5.43 11.29 -2.92
C GLY A 126 -6.29 11.68 -4.12
N SER A 127 -5.92 11.18 -5.29
CA SER A 127 -6.60 11.42 -6.58
C SER A 127 -7.49 10.25 -7.03
N ASP A 128 -7.85 9.35 -6.12
CA ASP A 128 -8.68 8.19 -6.46
C ASP A 128 -10.08 8.61 -6.93
N PRO A 129 -10.69 7.89 -7.88
CA PRO A 129 -12.05 8.22 -8.33
C PRO A 129 -13.13 7.77 -7.34
N ILE A 130 -12.82 6.80 -6.48
CA ILE A 130 -13.77 6.19 -5.54
C ILE A 130 -13.13 5.97 -4.17
N LYS A 131 -13.95 5.89 -3.13
CA LYS A 131 -13.50 5.43 -1.81
C LYS A 131 -13.09 3.96 -1.91
N ASN A 132 -11.93 3.62 -1.35
CA ASN A 132 -11.50 2.23 -1.32
C ASN A 132 -10.65 1.88 -0.10
N GLY A 133 -10.61 0.59 0.23
CA GLY A 133 -9.79 0.05 1.31
C GLY A 133 -8.35 -0.23 0.89
N VAL A 134 -8.17 -0.73 -0.33
CA VAL A 134 -6.90 -1.02 -1.00
C VAL A 134 -7.05 -0.64 -2.47
N ILE A 135 -6.04 0.04 -3.02
CA ILE A 135 -5.95 0.31 -4.46
C ILE A 135 -4.77 -0.47 -5.08
N ILE A 136 -5.02 -1.08 -6.22
CA ILE A 136 -4.03 -1.74 -7.06
C ILE A 136 -4.19 -1.19 -8.47
N TYR A 137 -3.15 -0.57 -9.02
CA TYR A 137 -3.28 0.13 -10.29
C TYR A 137 -2.00 0.12 -11.11
N GLN A 138 -2.06 0.45 -12.39
CA GLN A 138 -0.89 0.81 -13.20
C GLN A 138 -1.02 2.26 -13.64
N SER A 139 0.03 3.07 -13.47
CA SER A 139 0.09 4.43 -14.04
C SER A 139 0.80 4.43 -15.40
N THR A 140 0.58 5.47 -16.19
CA THR A 140 1.22 5.72 -17.50
C THR A 140 2.51 6.54 -17.40
N SER A 141 3.03 6.77 -16.19
CA SER A 141 4.11 7.72 -15.92
C SER A 141 5.46 7.37 -16.57
N GLY A 142 5.61 6.19 -17.18
CA GLY A 142 6.84 5.80 -17.86
C GLY A 142 7.99 5.42 -16.91
N ASP A 143 7.80 5.49 -15.58
CA ASP A 143 8.70 4.92 -14.56
C ASP A 143 8.63 3.37 -14.52
N GLU A 144 8.18 2.75 -15.62
CA GLU A 144 8.18 1.33 -15.84
C GLU A 144 9.64 0.83 -15.85
N GLU A 145 10.14 0.38 -14.71
CA GLU A 145 10.89 -0.87 -14.76
C GLU A 145 9.90 -1.93 -15.25
N THR A 146 9.88 -2.08 -16.56
CA THR A 146 9.20 -3.09 -17.34
C THR A 146 9.52 -4.48 -16.81
N ALA A 147 8.84 -4.88 -15.75
CA ALA A 147 8.71 -6.28 -15.39
C ALA A 147 7.66 -6.93 -16.30
N ALA A 148 7.83 -6.78 -17.62
CA ALA A 148 7.03 -7.48 -18.62
C ALA A 148 7.01 -8.98 -18.24
N GLY A 149 5.82 -9.49 -17.89
CA GLY A 149 5.59 -10.88 -17.54
C GLY A 149 5.53 -11.25 -16.05
N LYS A 150 5.56 -10.30 -15.09
CA LYS A 150 5.36 -10.60 -13.66
C LYS A 150 4.08 -9.92 -13.16
N GLY A 151 3.00 -10.64 -12.87
CA GLY A 151 1.78 -10.03 -12.30
C GLY A 151 2.02 -9.45 -10.90
N ALA A 152 1.37 -8.32 -10.57
CA ALA A 152 1.40 -7.85 -9.19
C ALA A 152 0.62 -8.81 -8.29
N SER A 153 0.99 -8.83 -7.02
CA SER A 153 0.32 -9.71 -6.06
C SER A 153 0.17 -9.07 -4.69
N PHE A 154 -1.09 -8.91 -4.29
CA PHE A 154 -1.47 -8.59 -2.92
C PHE A 154 -1.81 -9.89 -2.20
N ASN A 155 -1.01 -10.25 -1.21
CA ASN A 155 -1.17 -11.49 -0.47
C ASN A 155 -1.37 -11.17 1.02
N ALA A 156 -2.45 -11.67 1.60
CA ALA A 156 -2.68 -11.58 3.03
C ALA A 156 -2.93 -12.97 3.63
N LYS A 157 -2.16 -13.30 4.67
CA LYS A 157 -2.28 -14.55 5.41
C LYS A 157 -2.50 -14.30 6.89
N ASN A 158 -3.44 -15.00 7.51
CA ASN A 158 -3.73 -14.91 8.96
C ASN A 158 -3.94 -13.46 9.43
N SER A 159 -4.52 -12.62 8.58
CA SER A 159 -4.52 -11.16 8.78
C SER A 159 -5.93 -10.61 8.94
N THR A 160 -6.06 -9.37 9.37
CA THR A 160 -7.33 -8.65 9.43
C THR A 160 -7.19 -7.30 8.74
N LEU A 161 -8.02 -7.04 7.74
CA LEU A 161 -8.08 -5.77 7.02
C LEU A 161 -9.43 -5.11 7.30
N LYS A 162 -9.41 -3.88 7.80
CA LYS A 162 -10.62 -3.15 8.19
C LYS A 162 -10.74 -1.82 7.45
N THR A 163 -11.92 -1.49 6.95
CA THR A 163 -12.19 -0.17 6.39
C THR A 163 -13.51 0.39 6.90
N LYS A 164 -13.52 1.70 7.22
CA LYS A 164 -14.71 2.44 7.66
C LYS A 164 -15.44 3.16 6.53
N ILE A 165 -15.04 2.94 5.27
CA ILE A 165 -15.78 3.51 4.13
C ILE A 165 -17.24 3.01 4.16
N SER A 166 -18.17 3.92 3.84
CA SER A 166 -19.60 3.63 3.83
C SER A 166 -20.19 3.41 2.43
N SER A 167 -19.34 3.50 1.41
CA SER A 167 -19.61 3.30 -0.02
C SER A 167 -18.28 3.04 -0.74
N GLY A 168 -18.31 2.56 -1.99
CA GLY A 168 -17.11 2.26 -2.76
C GLY A 168 -16.73 0.78 -2.64
N THR A 169 -15.44 0.45 -2.60
CA THR A 169 -14.97 -0.94 -2.68
C THR A 169 -13.89 -1.27 -1.64
N MET A 170 -13.82 -2.50 -1.16
CA MET A 170 -12.69 -2.95 -0.35
C MET A 170 -11.40 -2.98 -1.19
N PHE A 171 -11.46 -3.58 -2.38
CA PHE A 171 -10.36 -3.61 -3.35
C PHE A 171 -10.75 -2.88 -4.63
N TYR A 172 -10.00 -1.84 -4.97
CA TYR A 172 -10.12 -1.16 -6.25
C TYR A 172 -8.94 -1.56 -7.13
N VAL A 173 -9.23 -2.16 -8.28
CA VAL A 173 -8.24 -2.59 -9.25
C VAL A 173 -8.47 -1.88 -10.57
N THR A 174 -7.45 -1.23 -11.11
CA THR A 174 -7.60 -0.49 -12.36
C THR A 174 -6.35 -0.54 -13.23
N ASN A 175 -6.56 -0.69 -14.54
CA ASN A 175 -5.48 -0.64 -15.55
C ASN A 175 -4.38 -1.70 -15.36
N THR A 176 -4.66 -2.81 -14.66
CA THR A 176 -3.67 -3.84 -14.33
C THR A 176 -4.31 -5.24 -14.23
N THR A 177 -3.49 -6.28 -14.25
CA THR A 177 -3.90 -7.69 -14.13
C THR A 177 -3.24 -8.36 -12.94
N ASP A 178 -3.84 -8.18 -11.76
CA ASP A 178 -3.17 -8.50 -10.50
C ASP A 178 -3.87 -9.57 -9.70
N LYS A 179 -3.11 -10.22 -8.83
CA LYS A 179 -3.61 -11.31 -7.99
C LYS A 179 -3.87 -10.81 -6.58
N ILE A 180 -5.07 -11.09 -6.09
CA ILE A 180 -5.42 -10.91 -4.68
C ILE A 180 -5.60 -12.29 -4.06
N ASN A 181 -4.71 -12.65 -3.14
CA ASN A 181 -4.71 -13.94 -2.45
C ASN A 181 -4.94 -13.72 -0.96
N LEU A 182 -6.02 -14.29 -0.41
CA LEU A 182 -6.44 -14.06 0.97
C LEU A 182 -6.57 -15.38 1.74
N GLU A 183 -5.51 -15.83 2.40
CA GLU A 183 -5.53 -17.07 3.18
C GLU A 183 -5.85 -16.78 4.66
N ASN A 184 -6.95 -17.30 5.19
CA ASN A 184 -7.36 -17.07 6.58
C ASN A 184 -7.31 -15.57 6.97
N THR A 185 -7.78 -14.71 6.07
CA THR A 185 -7.77 -13.26 6.25
C THR A 185 -9.19 -12.75 6.45
N LYS A 186 -9.42 -12.05 7.56
CA LYS A 186 -10.70 -11.40 7.85
C LYS A 186 -10.75 -10.04 7.16
N LEU A 187 -11.79 -9.81 6.37
CA LEU A 187 -12.16 -8.50 5.86
C LEU A 187 -13.30 -7.93 6.71
N ASP A 188 -13.13 -6.71 7.22
CA ASP A 188 -14.09 -6.03 8.10
C ASP A 188 -14.52 -4.72 7.43
N PHE A 189 -15.64 -4.79 6.71
CA PHE A 189 -16.26 -3.68 5.99
C PHE A 189 -17.78 -3.85 5.91
N SER A 190 -18.50 -2.76 5.63
CA SER A 190 -19.97 -2.79 5.50
C SER A 190 -20.40 -3.40 4.16
N ASN A 191 -20.52 -4.73 4.11
CA ASN A 191 -20.85 -5.49 2.89
C ASN A 191 -22.22 -5.20 2.26
N LYS A 192 -23.06 -4.38 2.89
CA LYS A 192 -24.34 -3.91 2.31
C LYS A 192 -24.20 -2.69 1.40
N LYS A 193 -23.09 -1.96 1.51
CA LYS A 193 -22.87 -0.66 0.82
C LYS A 193 -21.52 -0.54 0.14
N VAL A 194 -20.61 -1.45 0.48
CA VAL A 194 -19.23 -1.46 0.00
C VAL A 194 -19.04 -2.76 -0.74
N ASP A 195 -18.67 -2.65 -2.01
CA ASP A 195 -18.36 -3.80 -2.84
C ASP A 195 -17.10 -4.46 -2.31
N LEU A 196 -17.01 -5.78 -2.46
CA LEU A 196 -15.76 -6.48 -2.16
C LEU A 196 -14.65 -6.04 -3.14
N LEU A 197 -15.00 -5.93 -4.42
CA LEU A 197 -14.07 -5.70 -5.50
C LEU A 197 -14.72 -4.85 -6.59
N ASN A 198 -13.95 -3.90 -7.11
CA ASN A 198 -14.26 -3.18 -8.32
C ASN A 198 -13.04 -3.28 -9.25
N VAL A 199 -13.25 -3.80 -10.47
CA VAL A 199 -12.23 -3.93 -11.52
C VAL A 199 -12.71 -3.18 -12.74
N THR A 200 -12.08 -2.04 -13.05
CA THR A 200 -12.50 -1.17 -14.15
C THR A 200 -11.30 -0.52 -14.81
N ASP A 201 -11.39 -0.26 -16.11
CA ASP A 201 -10.45 0.67 -16.75
C ASP A 201 -10.73 2.07 -16.16
N ASN A 202 -9.67 2.83 -15.90
CA ASN A 202 -9.80 4.18 -15.40
C ASN A 202 -8.96 5.14 -16.25
N SER A 203 -9.64 6.05 -16.93
CA SER A 203 -9.04 7.16 -17.68
C SER A 203 -8.81 8.40 -16.81
N SER A 204 -9.26 8.42 -15.55
CA SER A 204 -8.88 9.49 -14.65
C SER A 204 -7.37 9.48 -14.42
N ASN A 205 -6.77 10.66 -14.30
CA ASN A 205 -5.33 10.84 -14.08
C ASN A 205 -4.41 10.31 -15.21
N ASN A 206 -4.92 10.15 -16.44
CA ASN A 206 -4.19 9.67 -17.64
C ASN A 206 -3.68 8.22 -17.58
N TRP A 207 -4.22 7.34 -16.74
CA TRP A 207 -3.69 5.98 -16.49
C TRP A 207 -4.03 4.89 -17.56
N GLU A 208 -4.23 5.24 -18.82
CA GLU A 208 -4.79 4.35 -19.85
C GLU A 208 -4.02 3.02 -20.07
N GLN A 209 -4.57 1.88 -19.60
CA GLN A 209 -4.27 0.51 -20.08
C GLN A 209 -5.52 -0.37 -19.94
N LYS A 210 -5.81 -1.23 -20.94
CA LYS A 210 -6.97 -2.15 -20.92
C LYS A 210 -6.76 -3.33 -19.95
N ILE A 211 -7.74 -3.61 -19.10
CA ILE A 211 -7.77 -4.82 -18.25
C ILE A 211 -7.70 -6.10 -19.10
N LYS A 212 -6.85 -7.05 -18.68
CA LYS A 212 -6.93 -8.48 -19.06
C LYS A 212 -7.32 -9.32 -17.82
N MET A 213 -7.72 -10.57 -18.00
CA MET A 213 -8.27 -11.44 -16.93
C MET A 213 -7.56 -11.35 -15.58
N MET A 214 -8.34 -11.28 -14.50
CA MET A 214 -7.89 -11.19 -13.10
C MET A 214 -8.25 -12.47 -12.33
N ASP A 215 -7.31 -13.01 -11.54
CA ASP A 215 -7.52 -14.19 -10.67
C ASP A 215 -7.69 -13.76 -9.21
N ILE A 216 -8.70 -14.32 -8.53
CA ILE A 216 -8.91 -14.12 -7.08
C ILE A 216 -9.01 -15.49 -6.43
N LEU A 217 -8.17 -15.70 -5.42
CA LEU A 217 -8.10 -16.95 -4.66
C LEU A 217 -8.43 -16.63 -3.19
N PHE A 218 -9.50 -17.25 -2.71
CA PHE A 218 -9.90 -17.26 -1.29
C PHE A 218 -9.28 -18.45 -0.56
#